data_AF-A0A1Q7Y4R4-F1
#
_entry.id   AF-A0A1Q7Y4R4-F1
#
_cell.length_a   1.000
_cell.length_b   1.000
_cell.length_c   1.000
_cell.angle_alpha   90.00
_cell.angle_beta   90.00
_cell.angle_gamma   90.00
#
_symmetry.space_group_name_H-M   'P 1'
#
loop_
_entity.id
_entity.type
_entity.pdbx_description
1 polymer ?
#
loop_
_entity_poly.entity_id
_entity_poly.type
_entity_poly.pdbx_seq_one_letter_code
_entity_poly.pdbx_strand_id
1 'polypeptide(L)'
;IALGLLVAAAVAFVQALLGDTLPDRAVELLDRLLLILMIVELLYTVQISFREHALVPEPFLIVGLIAAIRRLLVLTAEFARLLEKGERAFQGAMLELGLLTVMIVALVVSLVILRKHSPRVVADGAEARP
;
A
#
# COMPACT_ATOMS: atom_id res chain seq x y z
N ILE A 1 -20.00 -0.28 11.27
CA ILE A 1 -19.68 0.95 10.50
C ILE A 1 -18.97 0.60 9.18
N ALA A 2 -17.82 -0.09 9.20
CA ALA A 2 -17.10 -0.50 7.97
C ALA A 2 -17.95 -1.35 7.00
N LEU A 3 -18.72 -2.32 7.51
CA LEU A 3 -19.60 -3.16 6.68
C LEU A 3 -20.72 -2.34 6.01
N GLY A 4 -21.25 -1.32 6.69
CA GLY A 4 -22.27 -0.43 6.14
C GLY A 4 -21.74 0.47 5.04
N LEU A 5 -20.49 0.95 5.18
CA LEU A 5 -19.80 1.72 4.14
C LEU A 5 -19.51 0.86 2.90
N LEU A 6 -19.16 -0.42 3.09
CA LEU A 6 -18.90 -1.36 2.00
C LEU A 6 -20.17 -1.62 1.16
N VAL A 7 -21.31 -1.84 1.83
CA VAL A 7 -22.59 -2.06 1.14
C VAL A 7 -23.04 -0.81 0.39
N ALA A 8 -22.89 0.38 0.99
CA ALA A 8 -23.23 1.63 0.33
C ALA A 8 -22.36 1.88 -0.92
N ALA A 9 -21.07 1.56 -0.85
CA ALA A 9 -20.16 1.64 -1.99
C ALA A 9 -20.54 0.65 -3.11
N ALA A 10 -20.90 -0.59 -2.75
CA ALA A 10 -21.34 -1.61 -3.70
C ALA A 10 -22.64 -1.23 -4.42
N VAL A 11 -23.62 -0.65 -3.70
CA VAL A 11 -24.87 -0.18 -4.30
C VAL A 11 -24.63 1.00 -5.24
N ALA A 12 -23.82 1.97 -4.83
CA ALA A 12 -23.45 3.10 -5.69
C ALA A 12 -22.70 2.65 -6.96
N PHE A 13 -21.85 1.63 -6.84
CA PHE A 13 -21.14 1.03 -7.96
C PHE A 13 -22.09 0.38 -8.98
N VAL A 14 -23.03 -0.44 -8.50
CA VAL A 14 -24.02 -1.12 -9.36
C VAL A 14 -24.92 -0.11 -10.07
N GLN A 15 -25.36 0.95 -9.39
CA GLN A 15 -26.20 1.98 -10.01
C GLN A 15 -25.46 2.78 -11.08
N ALA A 16 -24.18 3.07 -10.86
CA ALA A 16 -23.38 3.78 -11.85
C ALA A 16 -22.95 2.90 -13.02
N LEU A 17 -22.89 1.58 -12.84
CA LEU A 17 -22.67 0.60 -13.92
C LEU A 17 -23.90 0.44 -14.82
N LEU A 18 -25.11 0.62 -14.26
CA LEU A 18 -26.39 0.54 -14.98
C LEU A 18 -26.81 1.87 -15.64
N GLY A 19 -26.23 3.01 -15.23
CA GLY A 19 -26.49 4.32 -15.82
C GLY A 19 -25.44 4.67 -16.89
N ASP A 20 -25.90 5.00 -18.10
CA ASP A 20 -25.14 5.21 -19.34
C ASP A 20 -24.20 6.46 -19.34
N THR A 21 -23.34 6.58 -18.32
CA THR A 21 -22.38 7.68 -18.08
C THR A 21 -20.95 7.15 -17.89
N LEU A 22 -20.61 6.17 -18.73
CA LEU A 22 -19.67 5.10 -18.41
C LEU A 22 -18.17 5.46 -18.26
N PRO A 23 -17.55 6.44 -18.94
CA PRO A 23 -16.11 6.64 -18.78
C PRO A 23 -15.74 7.36 -17.47
N ASP A 24 -16.35 8.52 -17.20
CA ASP A 24 -15.93 9.39 -16.10
C ASP A 24 -16.31 8.85 -14.72
N ARG A 25 -17.51 8.26 -14.62
CA ARG A 25 -17.99 7.65 -13.37
C ARG A 25 -17.27 6.34 -13.05
N ALA A 26 -16.89 5.54 -14.06
CA ALA A 26 -16.18 4.28 -13.83
C ALA A 26 -14.80 4.50 -13.19
N VAL A 27 -14.06 5.53 -13.64
CA VAL A 27 -12.74 5.86 -13.05
C VAL A 27 -12.88 6.35 -11.61
N GLU A 28 -13.90 7.17 -11.31
CA GLU A 28 -14.15 7.66 -9.94
C GLU A 28 -14.54 6.52 -8.99
N LEU A 29 -15.32 5.55 -9.48
CA LEU A 29 -15.67 4.36 -8.73
C LEU A 29 -14.48 3.44 -8.50
N LEU A 30 -13.65 3.24 -9.53
CA LEU A 30 -12.43 2.44 -9.43
C LEU A 30 -11.50 3.05 -8.38
N ASP A 31 -11.30 4.37 -8.40
CA ASP A 31 -10.53 5.09 -7.39
C ASP A 31 -11.06 4.85 -5.97
N ARG A 32 -12.39 4.94 -5.78
CA ARG A 32 -13.03 4.67 -4.50
C ARG A 32 -12.89 3.23 -4.03
N LEU A 33 -13.01 2.27 -4.95
CA LEU A 33 -12.81 0.85 -4.64
C LEU A 33 -11.35 0.54 -4.34
N LEU A 34 -10.41 1.10 -5.10
CA LEU A 34 -8.98 1.00 -4.83
C LEU A 34 -8.63 1.57 -3.46
N LEU A 35 -9.25 2.70 -3.06
CA LEU A 35 -9.08 3.28 -1.74
C LEU A 35 -9.61 2.35 -0.63
N ILE A 36 -10.79 1.75 -0.81
CA ILE A 36 -11.35 0.81 0.17
C ILE A 36 -10.51 -0.45 0.28
N LEU A 37 -10.19 -1.08 -0.86
CA LEU A 37 -9.35 -2.27 -0.92
C LEU A 37 -7.97 -1.99 -0.33
N MET A 38 -7.41 -0.82 -0.63
CA MET A 38 -6.23 -0.30 0.03
C MET A 38 -6.43 -0.34 1.55
N ILE A 39 -7.35 0.42 2.14
CA ILE A 39 -7.51 0.46 3.60
C ILE A 39 -7.63 -0.96 4.22
N VAL A 40 -8.42 -1.85 3.63
CA VAL A 40 -8.57 -3.24 4.08
C VAL A 40 -7.24 -4.00 4.07
N GLU A 41 -6.52 -3.94 2.96
CA GLU A 41 -5.22 -4.59 2.78
C GLU A 41 -4.21 -4.05 3.81
N LEU A 42 -4.21 -2.72 4.06
CA LEU A 42 -3.28 -2.08 5.02
C LEU A 42 -3.55 -2.59 6.43
N LEU A 43 -4.82 -2.59 6.81
CA LEU A 43 -5.25 -3.04 8.13
C LEU A 43 -4.91 -4.52 8.34
N TYR A 44 -5.00 -5.35 7.30
CA TYR A 44 -4.60 -6.74 7.37
C TYR A 44 -3.09 -6.89 7.58
N THR A 45 -2.27 -6.23 6.76
CA THR A 45 -0.80 -6.25 6.89
C THR A 45 -0.33 -5.71 8.24
N VAL A 46 -0.91 -4.60 8.70
CA VAL A 46 -0.59 -4.00 10.01
C VAL A 46 -1.01 -4.91 11.16
N GLN A 47 -2.20 -5.52 11.10
CA GLN A 47 -2.64 -6.45 12.14
C GLN A 47 -1.72 -7.68 12.25
N ILE A 48 -1.24 -8.20 11.13
CA ILE A 48 -0.26 -9.30 11.12
C ILE A 48 1.05 -8.86 11.75
N SER A 49 1.57 -7.70 11.36
CA SER A 49 2.83 -7.18 11.90
C SER A 49 2.77 -6.85 13.40
N PHE A 50 1.61 -6.47 13.93
CA PHE A 50 1.44 -6.18 15.36
C PHE A 50 1.26 -7.45 16.21
N ARG A 51 0.89 -8.58 15.60
CA ARG A 51 0.66 -9.84 16.31
C ARG A 51 1.96 -10.54 16.73
N GLU A 52 3.08 -10.17 16.12
CA GLU A 52 4.43 -10.55 16.53
C GLU A 52 4.91 -9.56 17.61
N HIS A 53 4.79 -9.93 18.89
CA HIS A 53 4.90 -9.05 20.06
C HIS A 53 6.34 -8.57 20.41
N ALA A 54 7.18 -8.32 19.41
CA ALA A 54 8.39 -7.54 19.51
C ALA A 54 8.56 -6.84 18.16
N LEU A 55 8.92 -5.55 18.13
CA LEU A 55 9.19 -4.84 16.88
C LEU A 55 10.46 -5.44 16.22
N VAL A 56 10.31 -6.62 15.63
CA VAL A 56 11.33 -7.24 14.80
C VAL A 56 11.44 -6.33 13.57
N PRO A 57 12.62 -5.76 13.27
CA PRO A 57 12.72 -4.72 12.26
C PRO A 57 12.42 -5.23 10.84
N GLU A 58 12.43 -6.54 10.61
CA GLU A 58 12.13 -7.16 9.31
C GLU A 58 10.63 -7.07 8.93
N PRO A 59 9.66 -7.55 9.73
CA PRO A 59 8.23 -7.32 9.50
C PRO A 59 7.84 -5.84 9.36
N PHE A 60 8.40 -4.97 10.21
CA PHE A 60 8.10 -3.54 10.17
C PHE A 60 8.52 -2.89 8.83
N LEU A 61 9.72 -3.19 8.35
CA LEU A 61 10.21 -2.70 7.06
C LEU A 61 9.36 -3.23 5.88
N ILE A 62 8.87 -4.47 5.96
CA ILE A 62 7.97 -5.05 4.96
C ILE A 62 6.64 -4.30 4.93
N VAL A 63 6.06 -3.97 6.09
CA VAL A 63 4.82 -3.17 6.16
C VAL A 63 5.05 -1.76 5.58
N GLY A 64 6.18 -1.13 5.93
CA GLY A 64 6.58 0.15 5.36
C GLY A 64 6.71 0.11 3.83
N LEU A 65 7.28 -0.97 3.30
CA LEU A 65 7.41 -1.19 1.85
C LEU A 65 6.05 -1.38 1.17
N ILE A 66 5.15 -2.17 1.76
CA ILE A 66 3.78 -2.38 1.25
C ILE A 66 2.99 -1.07 1.26
N ALA A 67 3.13 -0.26 2.31
CA ALA A 67 2.50 1.06 2.40
C ALA A 67 3.02 2.02 1.30
N ALA A 68 4.33 1.99 1.04
CA ALA A 68 4.95 2.81 0.00
C ALA A 68 4.51 2.42 -1.43
N ILE A 69 4.52 1.11 -1.74
CA ILE A 69 4.09 0.58 -3.06
C ILE A 69 2.64 0.94 -3.34
N ARG A 70 1.79 0.87 -2.33
CA ARG A 70 0.39 1.23 -2.44
C ARG A 70 0.17 2.71 -2.74
N ARG A 71 0.88 3.61 -2.04
CA ARG A 71 0.79 5.05 -2.36
C ARG A 71 1.26 5.32 -3.79
N LEU A 72 2.30 4.62 -4.24
CA LEU A 72 2.75 4.65 -5.62
C LEU A 72 1.62 4.26 -6.59
N LEU A 73 0.93 3.14 -6.36
CA LEU A 73 -0.19 2.70 -7.22
C LEU A 73 -1.34 3.71 -7.28
N VAL A 74 -1.77 4.25 -6.13
CA VAL A 74 -2.83 5.27 -6.08
C VAL A 74 -2.42 6.54 -6.83
N LEU A 75 -1.19 7.03 -6.59
CA LEU A 75 -0.68 8.23 -7.26
C LEU A 75 -0.56 8.04 -8.78
N THR A 76 -0.20 6.84 -9.25
CA THR A 76 -0.19 6.53 -10.68
C THR A 76 -1.59 6.43 -11.29
N ALA A 77 -2.59 5.95 -10.55
CA ALA A 77 -3.98 5.90 -11.02
C ALA A 77 -4.60 7.31 -11.12
N GLU A 78 -4.27 8.20 -10.18
CA GLU A 78 -4.68 9.60 -10.20
C GLU A 78 -3.91 10.44 -11.24
N PHE A 79 -2.83 9.92 -11.84
CA PHE A 79 -1.93 10.67 -12.71
C PHE A 79 -2.62 11.28 -13.93
N ALA A 80 -3.55 10.54 -14.55
CA ALA A 80 -4.34 11.05 -15.69
C ALA A 80 -5.17 12.29 -15.32
N ARG A 81 -5.79 12.29 -14.12
CA ARG A 81 -6.55 13.44 -13.60
C ARG A 81 -5.65 14.61 -13.20
N LEU A 82 -4.42 14.33 -12.79
CA LEU A 82 -3.43 15.36 -12.43
C LEU A 82 -2.91 16.11 -13.65
N LEU A 83 -2.79 15.43 -14.81
CA LEU A 83 -2.48 16.06 -16.10
C LEU A 83 -3.52 17.13 -16.48
N GLU A 84 -4.80 16.85 -16.24
CA GLU A 84 -5.91 17.77 -16.55
C GLU A 84 -5.99 18.96 -15.59
N LYS A 85 -5.52 18.81 -14.35
CA LYS A 85 -5.56 19.84 -13.30
C LYS A 85 -4.47 20.91 -13.40
N GLY A 86 -3.53 20.77 -14.34
CA GLY A 86 -2.52 21.77 -14.70
C GLY A 86 -1.12 21.56 -14.10
N GLU A 87 -0.15 22.33 -14.62
CA GLU A 87 1.30 22.16 -14.43
C GLU A 87 1.75 22.04 -12.96
N ARG A 88 1.15 22.82 -12.04
CA ARG A 88 1.55 22.82 -10.62
C ARG A 88 1.17 21.52 -9.92
N ALA A 89 0.00 20.97 -10.21
CA ALA A 89 -0.46 19.70 -9.64
C ALA A 89 0.40 18.54 -10.16
N PHE A 90 0.75 18.59 -11.45
CA PHE A 90 1.66 17.63 -12.08
C PHE A 90 3.06 17.65 -11.47
N GLN A 91 3.66 18.83 -11.28
CA GLN A 91 4.97 18.97 -10.65
C GLN A 91 4.99 18.42 -9.21
N GLY A 92 3.94 18.69 -8.42
CA GLY A 92 3.78 18.13 -7.08
C GLY A 92 3.71 16.60 -7.11
N ALA A 93 2.93 16.03 -8.01
CA ALA A 93 2.83 14.57 -8.18
C ALA A 93 4.14 13.93 -8.64
N MET A 94 4.89 14.59 -9.53
CA MET A 94 6.19 14.12 -9.98
C MET A 94 7.23 14.09 -8.85
N LEU A 95 7.24 15.13 -8.00
CA LEU A 95 8.08 15.18 -6.80
C LEU A 95 7.67 14.11 -5.78
N GLU A 96 6.37 13.92 -5.57
CA GLU A 96 5.88 12.87 -4.67
C GLU A 96 6.25 11.47 -5.18
N LEU A 97 6.09 11.19 -6.48
CA LEU A 97 6.53 9.94 -7.12
C LEU A 97 8.04 9.71 -6.95
N GLY A 98 8.85 10.75 -7.15
CA GLY A 98 10.29 10.70 -6.94
C GLY A 98 10.65 10.37 -5.50
N LEU A 99 10.03 11.06 -4.53
CA LEU A 99 10.26 10.83 -3.11
C LEU A 99 9.84 9.41 -2.68
N LEU A 100 8.68 8.94 -3.17
CA LEU A 100 8.21 7.57 -2.91
C LEU A 100 9.18 6.53 -3.44
N THR A 101 9.72 6.74 -4.63
CA THR A 101 10.69 5.83 -5.24
C THR A 101 11.99 5.79 -4.44
N VAL A 102 12.52 6.95 -4.04
CA VAL A 102 13.71 7.04 -3.17
C VAL A 102 13.46 6.36 -1.83
N MET A 103 12.30 6.57 -1.22
CA MET A 103 11.91 5.93 0.04
C MET A 103 11.83 4.40 -0.09
N ILE A 104 11.23 3.89 -1.17
CA ILE A 104 11.17 2.44 -1.46
C ILE A 104 12.59 1.86 -1.54
N VAL A 105 13.49 2.51 -2.29
CA VAL A 105 14.88 2.06 -2.41
C VAL A 105 15.57 2.05 -1.04
N ALA A 106 15.40 3.10 -0.24
CA ALA A 106 15.97 3.17 1.10
C ALA A 106 15.45 2.06 2.03
N LEU A 107 14.16 1.74 1.97
CA LEU A 107 13.55 0.64 2.74
C LEU A 107 14.08 -0.72 2.29
N VAL A 108 14.20 -0.95 0.99
CA VAL A 108 14.76 -2.20 0.43
C VAL A 108 16.22 -2.36 0.84
N VAL A 109 17.04 -1.31 0.74
CA VAL A 109 18.44 -1.33 1.19
C VAL A 109 18.53 -1.65 2.68
N SER A 110 17.71 -1.01 3.51
CA SER A 110 17.65 -1.27 4.95
C SER A 110 17.29 -2.73 5.25
N LEU A 111 16.30 -3.29 4.53
CA LEU A 111 15.88 -4.68 4.67
C LEU A 111 17.00 -5.66 4.26
N VAL A 112 17.69 -5.37 3.15
CA VAL A 112 18.82 -6.20 2.68
C VAL A 112 19.97 -6.19 3.68
N ILE A 113 20.31 -5.03 4.25
CA ILE A 113 21.35 -4.92 5.28
C ILE A 113 20.96 -5.71 6.52
N LEU A 114 19.72 -5.58 6.99
CA LEU A 114 19.23 -6.29 8.16
C LEU A 114 19.26 -7.80 7.96
N ARG A 115 18.80 -8.28 6.81
CA ARG A 115 18.79 -9.71 6.47
C ARG A 115 20.20 -10.31 6.37
N LYS A 116 21.20 -9.52 5.96
CA LYS A 116 22.61 -9.94 5.97
C LYS A 116 23.22 -10.03 7.38
N HIS A 117 22.74 -9.23 8.32
CA HIS A 117 23.25 -9.19 9.71
C HIS A 117 22.47 -10.09 10.69
N SER A 118 21.46 -10.83 10.22
CA SER A 118 20.77 -11.86 10.99
C SER A 118 21.19 -13.31 10.62
N PRO A 119 22.49 -13.68 10.59
CA PRO A 119 22.86 -15.08 10.46
C PRO A 119 22.54 -15.83 11.77
N ARG A 120 21.52 -16.70 11.71
CA ARG A 120 21.30 -17.85 12.61
C ARG A 120 21.13 -17.56 14.11
N VAL A 121 19.90 -17.34 14.55
CA VAL A 121 19.46 -17.71 15.93
C VAL A 121 18.82 -19.12 15.95
N VAL A 122 18.62 -19.77 14.80
CA VAL A 122 17.98 -21.10 14.68
C VAL A 122 18.99 -22.27 14.61
N ALA A 123 20.30 -22.02 14.72
CA ALA A 123 21.31 -23.08 14.58
C ALA A 123 22.00 -23.51 15.89
N ASP A 124 21.60 -22.98 17.05
CA ASP A 124 22.27 -23.27 18.35
C ASP A 124 21.44 -24.17 19.29
N GLY A 125 20.26 -24.64 18.84
CA GLY A 125 19.40 -25.54 19.63
C GLY A 125 19.57 -27.03 19.35
N ALA A 126 20.35 -27.41 18.33
CA ALA A 126 20.42 -28.79 17.83
C ALA A 126 21.74 -29.52 18.14
N GLU A 127 22.76 -28.85 18.69
CA GLU A 127 24.08 -29.49 18.97
C GLU A 127 24.49 -29.50 20.46
N ALA A 128 23.62 -29.08 21.37
CA ALA A 128 23.90 -29.16 22.81
C ALA A 128 23.41 -30.49 23.44
N ARG A 129 23.92 -31.60 22.91
CA ARG A 129 24.34 -32.84 23.62
C ARG A 129 23.31 -33.63 24.46
N PRO A 130 23.69 -34.83 24.97
CA PRO A 130 24.56 -35.89 24.43
C PRO A 130 23.80 -37.23 24.22
#